data_AF-A0A0C9YP82-F1
#
_entry.id   AF-A0A0C9YP82-F1
#
_cell.length_a   1.000
_cell.length_b   1.000
_cell.length_c   1.000
_cell.angle_alpha   90.00
_cell.angle_beta   90.00
_cell.angle_gamma   90.00
#
_symmetry.space_group_name_H-M   'P 1'
#
loop_
_entity.id
_entity.type
_entity.pdbx_description
1 polymer ?
#
loop_
_entity_poly.entity_id
_entity_poly.type
_entity_poly.pdbx_seq_one_letter_code
_entity_poly.pdbx_strand_id
1 'polypeptide(L)'
;DEVEKSRYLNARKRAPRAPQLQLLEEWNLNNDLKKFCRKLRVDPDVFAYLIKKLEGHPVFSNNSNNPQLPIPVQLAIFLNGVGHYGNGAATEDVAEWAGISVGTVYNCYRRVMVALLQHHNDVIHF
;
A
#
# COMPACT_ATOMS: atom_id res chain seq x y z
N ASP A 1 6.03 30.61 -34.03
CA ASP A 1 6.22 29.23 -33.54
C ASP A 1 6.31 29.20 -32.03
N GLU A 2 5.16 29.34 -31.37
CA GLU A 2 5.00 29.20 -29.92
C GLU A 2 4.00 28.08 -29.65
N VAL A 3 4.47 26.85 -29.44
CA VAL A 3 3.64 25.78 -28.86
C VAL A 3 4.49 24.86 -27.99
N GLU A 4 4.00 24.62 -26.77
CA GLU A 4 4.24 23.44 -25.92
C GLU A 4 5.54 23.27 -25.11
N LYS A 5 5.77 24.10 -24.08
CA LYS A 5 6.64 23.70 -22.94
C LYS A 5 6.10 24.02 -21.54
N SER A 6 4.78 24.12 -21.37
CA SER A 6 4.20 24.55 -20.07
C SER A 6 3.33 23.51 -19.36
N ARG A 7 3.26 22.27 -19.86
CA ARG A 7 2.33 21.26 -19.30
C ARG A 7 2.85 20.43 -18.11
N TYR A 8 4.09 20.61 -17.66
CA TYR A 8 4.68 19.74 -16.62
C TYR A 8 5.17 20.43 -15.33
N LEU A 9 4.99 21.74 -15.16
CA LEU A 9 5.52 22.47 -13.99
C LEU A 9 4.46 23.02 -13.04
N ASN A 10 3.31 22.36 -12.91
CA ASN A 10 2.42 22.65 -11.78
C ASN A 10 2.93 21.91 -10.54
N ALA A 11 3.60 22.64 -9.66
CA ALA A 11 3.94 22.16 -8.32
C ALA A 11 2.65 21.78 -7.59
N ARG A 12 2.44 20.48 -7.37
CA ARG A 12 1.31 19.99 -6.56
C ARG A 12 1.43 20.57 -5.15
N LYS A 13 0.41 21.30 -4.70
CA LYS A 13 0.27 21.69 -3.29
C LYS A 13 0.23 20.39 -2.46
N ARG A 14 1.23 20.21 -1.59
CA ARG A 14 1.21 19.13 -0.61
C ARG A 14 0.14 19.49 0.43
N ALA A 15 -0.93 18.71 0.48
CA ALA A 15 -1.85 18.75 1.62
C ALA A 15 -1.06 18.48 2.92
N PRO A 16 -1.47 19.00 4.08
CA PRO A 16 -0.95 18.59 5.37
C PRO A 16 -1.18 17.08 5.56
N ARG A 17 -0.16 16.31 5.90
CA ARG A 17 -0.23 14.85 6.00
C ARG A 17 0.15 14.40 7.40
N ALA A 18 -0.82 13.96 8.19
CA ALA A 18 -0.55 13.14 9.37
C ALA A 18 -0.58 11.67 8.93
N PRO A 19 0.56 10.95 8.87
CA PRO A 19 0.58 9.57 8.40
C PRO A 19 -0.06 8.66 9.47
N GLN A 20 -1.29 8.23 9.25
CA GLN A 20 -1.94 7.26 10.16
C GLN A 20 -1.37 5.84 10.01
N LEU A 21 -0.51 5.60 9.01
CA LEU A 21 0.22 4.34 8.85
C LEU A 21 1.08 3.99 10.07
N GLN A 22 1.64 4.99 10.76
CA GLN A 22 2.43 4.79 11.98
C GLN A 22 1.57 4.21 13.13
N LEU A 23 0.25 4.45 13.11
CA LEU A 23 -0.67 3.92 14.11
C LEU A 23 -0.86 2.41 14.02
N LEU A 24 -0.51 1.76 12.90
CA LEU A 24 -0.61 0.30 12.78
C LEU A 24 0.35 -0.42 13.73
N GLU A 25 1.56 0.12 13.89
CA GLU A 25 2.56 -0.42 14.80
C GLU A 25 2.10 -0.21 16.25
N GLU A 26 1.56 0.98 16.56
CA GLU A 26 0.97 1.28 17.87
C GLU A 26 -0.25 0.41 18.21
N TRP A 27 -1.15 0.12 17.25
CA TRP A 27 -2.31 -0.74 17.50
C TRP A 27 -1.89 -2.18 17.75
N ASN A 28 -0.86 -2.65 17.06
CA ASN A 28 -0.31 -3.98 17.28
C ASN A 28 0.37 -4.06 18.66
N LEU A 29 1.18 -3.06 19.03
CA LEU A 29 1.89 -3.01 20.31
C LEU A 29 0.96 -2.84 21.52
N ASN A 30 -0.14 -2.09 21.38
CA ASN A 30 -1.10 -1.83 22.46
C ASN A 30 -2.23 -2.87 22.53
N ASN A 31 -2.15 -3.96 21.77
CA ASN A 31 -3.17 -5.00 21.69
C ASN A 31 -4.57 -4.48 21.31
N ASP A 32 -4.65 -3.40 20.53
CA ASP A 32 -5.91 -2.86 20.00
C ASP A 32 -6.30 -3.57 18.69
N LEU A 33 -6.46 -4.90 18.83
CA LEU A 33 -6.74 -5.82 17.72
C LEU A 33 -8.01 -5.41 16.96
N LYS A 34 -9.02 -4.86 17.65
CA LYS A 34 -10.26 -4.41 17.03
C LYS A 34 -10.03 -3.31 16.00
N LYS A 35 -9.18 -2.31 16.31
CA LYS A 35 -8.87 -1.25 15.35
C LYS A 35 -8.03 -1.78 14.19
N PHE A 36 -7.05 -2.64 14.48
CA PHE A 36 -6.23 -3.28 13.44
C PHE A 36 -7.09 -4.07 12.45
N CYS A 37 -7.92 -5.00 12.94
CA CYS A 37 -8.78 -5.83 12.10
C CYS A 37 -9.85 -4.99 11.40
N ARG A 38 -10.41 -3.96 12.05
CA ARG A 38 -11.33 -3.04 11.37
C ARG A 38 -10.65 -2.35 10.19
N LYS A 39 -9.38 -1.97 10.32
CA LYS A 39 -8.65 -1.24 9.28
C LYS A 39 -8.15 -2.13 8.16
N LEU A 40 -7.49 -3.24 8.48
CA LEU A 40 -6.85 -4.11 7.48
C LEU A 40 -7.69 -5.34 7.10
N ARG A 41 -8.81 -5.58 7.79
CA ARG A 41 -9.70 -6.75 7.58
C ARG A 41 -9.02 -8.11 7.75
N VAL A 42 -7.87 -8.14 8.43
CA VAL A 42 -7.11 -9.34 8.78
C VAL A 42 -6.59 -9.23 10.20
N ASP A 43 -6.37 -10.37 10.85
CA ASP A 43 -5.70 -10.43 12.15
C ASP A 43 -4.19 -10.14 12.03
N PRO A 44 -3.53 -9.60 13.08
CA PRO A 44 -2.10 -9.30 13.02
C PRO A 44 -1.21 -10.51 12.70
N ASP A 45 -1.58 -11.70 13.19
CA ASP A 45 -0.83 -12.92 12.91
C ASP A 45 -0.90 -13.30 11.43
N VAL A 46 -2.07 -13.15 10.81
CA VAL A 46 -2.26 -13.36 9.37
C VAL A 46 -1.47 -12.31 8.59
N PHE A 47 -1.50 -11.05 9.02
CA PHE A 47 -0.72 -9.99 8.40
C PHE A 47 0.79 -10.26 8.45
N ALA A 48 1.31 -10.66 9.61
CA ALA A 48 2.71 -11.03 9.78
C ALA A 48 3.08 -12.27 8.93
N TYR A 49 2.20 -13.26 8.84
CA TYR A 49 2.37 -14.42 7.98
C TYR A 49 2.45 -14.02 6.49
N LEU A 50 1.55 -13.14 6.03
CA LEU A 50 1.58 -12.63 4.66
C LEU A 50 2.88 -11.90 4.35
N ILE A 51 3.38 -11.06 5.27
CA ILE A 51 4.68 -10.39 5.10
C ILE A 51 5.79 -11.41 4.87
N LYS A 52 5.87 -12.45 5.72
CA LYS A 52 6.87 -13.52 5.57
C LYS A 52 6.76 -14.27 4.25
N LYS A 53 5.54 -14.46 3.73
CA LYS A 53 5.32 -15.07 2.42
C LYS A 53 5.75 -14.17 1.26
N LEU A 54 5.56 -12.87 1.40
CA LEU A 54 5.93 -11.89 0.37
C LEU A 54 7.43 -11.53 0.41
N GLU A 55 8.13 -11.86 1.48
CA GLU A 55 9.56 -11.61 1.67
C GLU A 55 10.39 -12.34 0.60
N GLY A 56 11.43 -11.67 0.08
CA GLY A 56 12.28 -12.20 -0.98
C GLY A 56 11.69 -12.13 -2.40
N HIS A 57 10.42 -11.75 -2.56
CA HIS A 57 9.81 -11.62 -3.90
C HIS A 57 10.41 -10.44 -4.68
N PRO A 58 10.88 -10.64 -5.94
CA PRO A 58 11.67 -9.65 -6.67
C PRO A 58 10.93 -8.33 -6.94
N VAL A 59 9.59 -8.36 -7.02
CA VAL A 59 8.75 -7.16 -7.23
C VAL A 59 8.93 -6.08 -6.15
N PHE A 60 9.34 -6.46 -4.93
CA PHE A 60 9.58 -5.54 -3.81
C PHE A 60 11.03 -5.01 -3.78
N SER A 61 11.85 -5.36 -4.77
CA SER A 61 13.20 -4.83 -4.97
C SER A 61 13.26 -3.97 -6.23
N ASN A 62 14.07 -2.90 -6.23
CA ASN A 62 14.40 -2.16 -7.45
C ASN A 62 15.88 -1.77 -7.47
N ASN A 63 16.43 -1.61 -8.67
CA ASN A 63 17.79 -1.12 -8.89
C ASN A 63 17.78 0.40 -9.08
N SER A 64 17.09 1.14 -8.22
CA SER A 64 16.97 2.60 -8.34
C SER A 64 17.42 3.32 -7.08
N ASN A 65 17.86 4.57 -7.23
CA ASN A 65 18.22 5.44 -6.10
C ASN A 65 17.01 5.87 -5.25
N ASN A 66 15.79 5.53 -5.67
CA ASN A 66 14.56 5.77 -4.93
C ASN A 66 14.09 4.44 -4.33
N PRO A 67 14.35 4.20 -3.02
CA PRO A 67 13.96 2.94 -2.40
C PRO A 67 12.45 2.76 -2.44
N GLN A 68 12.01 1.51 -2.62
CA GLN A 68 10.59 1.18 -2.47
C GLN A 68 10.16 1.30 -1.00
N LEU A 69 8.86 1.47 -0.77
CA LEU A 69 8.31 1.36 0.58
C LEU A 69 8.50 -0.08 1.13
N PRO A 70 8.65 -0.27 2.45
CA PRO A 70 8.72 -1.60 3.04
C PRO A 70 7.50 -2.47 2.71
N ILE A 71 7.68 -3.78 2.60
CA ILE A 71 6.60 -4.75 2.32
C ILE A 71 5.40 -4.58 3.27
N PRO A 72 5.58 -4.44 4.61
CA PRO A 72 4.45 -4.25 5.53
C PRO A 72 3.61 -3.02 5.18
N VAL A 73 4.26 -1.92 4.77
CA VAL A 73 3.58 -0.68 4.41
C VAL A 73 2.79 -0.86 3.11
N GLN A 74 3.40 -1.47 2.08
CA GLN A 74 2.73 -1.72 0.81
C GLN A 74 1.52 -2.66 1.00
N LEU A 75 1.65 -3.70 1.82
CA LEU A 75 0.57 -4.64 2.13
C LEU A 75 -0.57 -3.98 2.92
N ALA A 76 -0.25 -3.15 3.92
CA ALA A 76 -1.26 -2.41 4.68
C ALA A 76 -2.07 -1.45 3.81
N ILE A 77 -1.41 -0.75 2.88
CA ILE A 77 -2.06 0.12 1.88
C ILE A 77 -3.03 -0.69 1.02
N PHE A 78 -2.57 -1.83 0.50
CA PHE A 78 -3.39 -2.72 -0.31
C PHE A 78 -4.62 -3.23 0.45
N LEU A 79 -4.43 -3.78 1.65
CA LEU A 79 -5.50 -4.35 2.47
C LEU A 79 -6.54 -3.31 2.93
N ASN A 80 -6.09 -2.14 3.38
CA ASN A 80 -6.99 -1.03 3.72
C ASN A 80 -7.80 -0.59 2.49
N GLY A 81 -7.19 -0.62 1.32
CA GLY A 81 -7.85 -0.32 0.05
C GLY A 81 -8.97 -1.28 -0.31
N VAL A 82 -8.61 -2.55 -0.51
CA VAL A 82 -9.53 -3.59 -0.98
C VAL A 82 -10.57 -4.01 0.07
N GLY A 83 -10.29 -3.75 1.36
CA GLY A 83 -11.19 -4.07 2.47
C GLY A 83 -12.26 -3.03 2.79
N HIS A 84 -12.23 -1.85 2.15
CA HIS A 84 -13.16 -0.75 2.45
C HIS A 84 -13.80 -0.08 1.23
N TYR A 85 -13.17 -0.09 0.06
CA TYR A 85 -13.61 0.75 -1.06
C TYR A 85 -13.74 -0.01 -2.40
N GLY A 86 -14.76 0.36 -3.20
CA GLY A 86 -15.01 -0.16 -4.56
C GLY A 86 -14.19 0.54 -5.65
N ASN A 87 -14.19 -0.03 -6.87
CA ASN A 87 -13.41 0.39 -8.05
C ASN A 87 -13.65 1.88 -8.41
N GLY A 88 -12.82 2.80 -7.89
CA GLY A 88 -12.74 4.18 -8.36
C GLY A 88 -12.53 5.22 -7.27
N ALA A 89 -13.30 5.18 -6.18
CA ALA A 89 -13.20 6.18 -5.09
C ALA A 89 -12.04 5.90 -4.11
N ALA A 90 -11.44 4.70 -4.17
CA ALA A 90 -10.52 4.18 -3.15
C ALA A 90 -9.15 4.86 -3.08
N THR A 91 -8.59 5.33 -4.20
CA THR A 91 -7.14 5.55 -4.28
C THR A 91 -6.73 6.87 -3.63
N GLU A 92 -7.55 7.92 -3.78
CA GLU A 92 -7.38 9.22 -3.18
C GLU A 92 -7.52 9.15 -1.66
N ASP A 93 -8.57 8.49 -1.16
CA ASP A 93 -8.82 8.29 0.27
C ASP A 93 -7.69 7.49 0.94
N VAL A 94 -7.20 6.44 0.26
CA VAL A 94 -6.06 5.65 0.74
C VAL A 94 -4.76 6.47 0.70
N ALA A 95 -4.57 7.31 -0.32
CA ALA A 95 -3.40 8.19 -0.43
C ALA A 95 -3.39 9.24 0.70
N GLU A 96 -4.55 9.82 1.02
CA GLU A 96 -4.71 10.74 2.14
C GLU A 96 -4.43 10.03 3.47
N TRP A 97 -5.05 8.88 3.71
CA TRP A 97 -4.84 8.06 4.90
C TRP A 97 -3.36 7.69 5.12
N ALA A 98 -2.68 7.27 4.06
CA ALA A 98 -1.29 6.85 4.10
C ALA A 98 -0.29 8.03 4.04
N GLY A 99 -0.74 9.25 3.72
CA GLY A 99 0.15 10.40 3.55
C GLY A 99 1.10 10.28 2.35
N ILE A 100 0.71 9.56 1.30
CA ILE A 100 1.53 9.32 0.10
C ILE A 100 0.83 9.83 -1.17
N SER A 101 1.50 9.73 -2.32
CA SER A 101 0.87 10.11 -3.60
C SER A 101 -0.04 8.99 -4.13
N VAL A 102 -1.10 9.35 -4.85
CA VAL A 102 -1.98 8.40 -5.56
C VAL A 102 -1.18 7.43 -6.44
N GLY A 103 -0.15 7.92 -7.15
CA GLY A 103 0.73 7.06 -7.94
C GLY A 103 1.56 6.08 -7.09
N THR A 104 1.90 6.45 -5.86
CA THR A 104 2.54 5.54 -4.89
C THR A 104 1.56 4.46 -4.43
N VAL A 105 0.30 4.80 -4.15
CA VAL A 105 -0.76 3.82 -3.82
C VAL A 105 -0.92 2.81 -4.95
N TYR A 106 -1.05 3.29 -6.20
CA TYR A 106 -1.16 2.44 -7.39
C TYR A 106 0.03 1.46 -7.51
N ASN A 107 1.25 1.95 -7.29
CA ASN A 107 2.44 1.09 -7.31
C ASN A 107 2.44 0.04 -6.19
N CYS A 108 1.97 0.38 -4.98
CA CYS A 108 1.82 -0.58 -3.88
C CYS A 108 0.83 -1.69 -4.26
N TYR A 109 -0.34 -1.31 -4.81
CA TYR A 109 -1.35 -2.27 -5.25
C TYR A 109 -0.80 -3.22 -6.30
N ARG A 110 -0.19 -2.66 -7.36
CA ARG A 110 0.37 -3.47 -8.45
C ARG A 110 1.37 -4.49 -7.93
N ARG A 111 2.28 -4.10 -7.05
CA ARG A 111 3.32 -5.00 -6.50
C ARG A 111 2.72 -6.10 -5.63
N VAL A 112 1.82 -5.74 -4.71
CA VAL A 112 1.14 -6.70 -3.84
C VAL A 112 0.30 -7.68 -4.67
N MET A 113 -0.48 -7.20 -5.65
CA MET A 113 -1.27 -8.06 -6.53
C MET A 113 -0.41 -9.04 -7.31
N VAL A 114 0.71 -8.58 -7.91
CA VAL A 114 1.64 -9.47 -8.63
C VAL A 114 2.17 -10.57 -7.71
N ALA A 115 2.64 -10.22 -6.51
CA ALA A 115 3.20 -11.20 -5.59
C ALA A 115 2.16 -12.19 -5.05
N LEU A 116 0.94 -11.74 -4.78
CA LEU A 116 -0.17 -12.61 -4.36
C LEU A 116 -0.62 -13.55 -5.48
N LEU A 117 -0.74 -13.06 -6.72
CA LEU A 117 -1.14 -13.89 -7.87
C LEU A 117 -0.11 -14.95 -8.22
N GLN A 118 1.18 -14.70 -8.00
CA GLN A 118 2.21 -15.72 -8.20
C GLN A 118 2.14 -16.82 -7.14
N HIS A 119 1.87 -16.46 -5.87
CA HIS A 119 1.64 -17.44 -4.80
C HIS A 119 0.32 -18.20 -4.96
N HIS A 120 -0.70 -17.61 -5.59
CA HIS A 120 -2.00 -18.25 -5.78
C HIS A 120 -1.89 -19.62 -6.47
N ASN A 121 -1.02 -19.73 -7.48
CA ASN A 121 -0.82 -20.96 -8.23
C ASN A 121 -0.25 -22.11 -7.37
N ASP A 122 0.42 -21.77 -6.27
CA ASP A 122 1.02 -22.74 -5.35
C ASP A 122 0.07 -23.17 -4.21
N VAL A 123 -1.02 -22.43 -4.00
CA VAL A 123 -1.90 -22.60 -2.82
C VAL A 123 -3.31 -23.06 -3.21
N ILE A 124 -3.84 -22.61 -4.35
CA ILE A 124 -5.19 -22.94 -4.81
C ILE A 124 -5.06 -23.85 -6.03
N HIS A 125 -5.33 -25.14 -5.81
CA HIS A 125 -5.44 -26.15 -6.86
C HIS A 125 -6.92 -26.42 -7.11
N PHE A 126 -7.35 -26.37 -8.38
CA PHE A 126 -8.69 -26.73 -8.82
C PHE A 126 -8.73 -28.17 -9.34
#